data_AF-A0A139AGY9-F1
#
_entry.id   AF-A0A139AGY9-F1
#
_cell.length_a   1.000
_cell.length_b   1.000
_cell.length_c   1.000
_cell.angle_alpha   90.00
_cell.angle_beta   90.00
_cell.angle_gamma   90.00
#
_symmetry.space_group_name_H-M   'P 1'
#
loop_
_entity.id
_entity.type
_entity.pdbx_description
1 polymer ?
#
loop_
_entity_poly.entity_id
_entity_poly.type
_entity_poly.pdbx_seq_one_letter_code
_entity_poly.pdbx_strand_id
1 'polypeptide(L)' 'YCASDYCDIFLTHDSPSVRKAHCSGWKHRNAVQQYYSTLPQDKIQHVINEITRAFE' A
#
# COMPACT_ATOMS: atom_id res chain seq x y z
N TYR A 1 -9.26 6.60 -4.06
CA TYR A 1 -9.58 5.19 -4.32
C TYR A 1 -8.44 4.35 -3.77
N CYS A 2 -8.62 3.77 -2.60
CA CYS A 2 -7.62 2.87 -2.03
C CYS A 2 -7.93 1.51 -2.61
N ALA A 3 -7.08 1.07 -3.53
CA ALA A 3 -7.34 -0.12 -4.30
C ALA A 3 -7.23 -1.36 -3.39
N SER A 4 -8.27 -2.19 -3.40
CA SER A 4 -8.22 -3.55 -2.87
C SER A 4 -7.17 -4.42 -3.58
N ASP A 5 -6.47 -3.91 -4.59
CA ASP A 5 -5.45 -4.64 -5.34
C ASP A 5 -4.29 -5.18 -4.46
N TYR A 6 -4.09 -4.61 -3.26
CA TYR A 6 -3.05 -5.09 -2.33
C TYR A 6 -3.56 -6.14 -1.34
N CYS A 7 -4.86 -6.18 -1.08
CA CYS A 7 -5.46 -7.04 -0.07
C CYS A 7 -6.56 -7.79 -0.79
N ASP A 8 -6.34 -9.06 -1.12
CA ASP A 8 -7.27 -9.97 -1.82
C ASP A 8 -8.58 -10.20 -1.03
N ILE A 9 -9.27 -9.11 -0.70
CA ILE A 9 -10.49 -9.01 0.08
C ILE A 9 -11.37 -7.94 -0.52
N PHE A 10 -12.65 -8.27 -0.59
CA PHE A 10 -13.69 -7.36 -1.03
C PHE A 10 -14.41 -6.80 0.20
N LEU A 11 -14.59 -5.48 0.23
CA LEU A 11 -15.41 -4.85 1.25
C LEU A 11 -16.87 -5.13 0.93
N THR A 12 -17.60 -5.72 1.87
CA THR A 12 -19.05 -5.97 1.73
C THR A 12 -19.86 -4.67 1.66
N HIS A 13 -19.32 -3.58 2.21
CA HIS A 13 -19.88 -2.23 2.10
C HIS A 13 -18.78 -1.21 1.80
N ASP A 14 -18.93 -0.47 0.70
CA ASP A 14 -17.93 0.45 0.17
C ASP A 14 -18.12 1.91 0.66
N SER A 15 -18.37 2.10 1.96
CA SER A 15 -18.50 3.45 2.50
C SER A 15 -17.13 4.16 2.64
N PRO A 16 -17.08 5.51 2.59
CA PRO A 16 -15.84 6.26 2.80
C PRO A 16 -15.16 5.94 4.14
N SER A 17 -15.96 5.77 5.20
CA SER A 17 -15.47 5.44 6.54
C SER A 17 -14.85 4.04 6.59
N VAL A 18 -15.51 3.05 5.97
CA VAL A 18 -14.99 1.66 5.92
C VAL A 18 -13.70 1.59 5.10
N ARG A 19 -13.64 2.30 3.95
CA ARG A 19 -12.38 2.40 3.18
C ARG A 19 -11.26 3.02 4.00
N LYS A 20 -11.53 4.12 4.70
CA LYS A 20 -10.52 4.78 5.54
C LYS A 20 -10.00 3.84 6.63
N ALA A 21 -10.92 3.16 7.33
CA ALA A 21 -10.56 2.19 8.37
C ALA A 21 -9.73 1.03 7.80
N HIS A 22 -10.15 0.45 6.66
CA HIS A 22 -9.43 -0.62 5.97
C HIS A 22 -8.00 -0.19 5.61
N CYS A 23 -7.82 0.95 4.95
CA CYS A 23 -6.50 1.41 4.48
C CYS A 23 -5.57 1.83 5.63
N SER A 24 -6.13 2.27 6.76
CA SER A 24 -5.37 2.49 7.99
C SER A 24 -5.06 1.20 8.76
N GLY A 25 -5.70 0.09 8.41
CA GLY A 25 -5.57 -1.19 9.09
C GLY A 25 -4.19 -1.82 8.89
N TRP A 26 -3.71 -2.50 9.94
CA TRP A 26 -2.40 -3.17 9.91
C TRP A 26 -2.30 -4.22 8.79
N LYS A 27 -3.38 -4.98 8.54
CA LYS A 27 -3.43 -5.97 7.45
C LYS A 27 -3.17 -5.33 6.09
N HIS A 28 -3.79 -4.17 5.83
CA HIS A 28 -3.59 -3.45 4.57
C HIS A 28 -2.16 -2.97 4.42
N ARG A 29 -1.61 -2.33 5.46
CA ARG A 29 -0.22 -1.87 5.47
C ARG A 29 0.78 -2.99 5.24
N ASN A 30 0.58 -4.15 5.88
CA ASN A 30 1.46 -5.29 5.73
C ASN A 30 1.38 -5.89 4.32
N ALA A 31 0.18 -6.01 3.76
CA ALA A 31 0.01 -6.53 2.40
C ALA A 31 0.63 -5.60 1.35
N VAL A 32 0.49 -4.28 1.52
CA VAL A 32 1.19 -3.28 0.71
C VAL A 32 2.70 -3.44 0.82
N GLN A 33 3.24 -3.56 2.04
CA GLN A 33 4.67 -3.75 2.25
C GLN A 33 5.19 -5.04 1.62
N GLN A 34 4.46 -6.15 1.76
CA GLN A 34 4.82 -7.42 1.14
C GLN A 34 4.78 -7.34 -0.38
N TYR A 35 3.76 -6.71 -0.96
CA TYR A 35 3.65 -6.50 -2.40
C TYR A 35 4.86 -5.73 -2.95
N TYR A 36 5.27 -4.65 -2.27
CA TYR A 36 6.47 -3.95 -2.68
C TYR A 36 7.72 -4.79 -2.45
N SER A 37 7.83 -5.54 -1.36
CA SER A 37 8.99 -6.38 -1.06
C SER A 37 9.21 -7.54 -2.02
N THR A 38 8.18 -8.02 -2.73
CA THR A 38 8.30 -9.09 -3.75
C THR A 38 8.67 -8.55 -5.13
N LEU A 39 8.59 -7.23 -5.35
CA LEU A 39 9.05 -6.62 -6.58
C LEU A 39 10.59 -6.69 -6.65
N PRO A 40 11.18 -6.79 -7.85
CA PRO A 40 12.63 -6.77 -8.00
C PRO A 40 13.20 -5.50 -7.35
N GLN A 41 14.17 -5.69 -6.45
CA GLN A 41 14.74 -4.65 -5.58
C GLN A 41 15.16 -3.39 -6.33
N ASP A 42 15.54 -3.52 -7.60
CA ASP A 42 15.97 -2.42 -8.47
C ASP A 42 14.92 -1.30 -8.58
N LYS A 43 13.64 -1.65 -8.75
CA LYS A 43 12.54 -0.67 -8.81
C LYS A 43 12.21 -0.06 -7.44
N ILE A 44 12.30 -0.86 -6.38
CA ILE A 44 12.01 -0.38 -5.01
C ILE A 44 13.06 0.64 -4.60
N GLN A 45 14.33 0.35 -4.85
CA GLN A 45 15.43 1.22 -4.48
C GLN A 45 15.34 2.55 -5.24
N HIS A 46 14.91 2.54 -6.50
CA HIS A 46 14.65 3.77 -7.26
C HIS A 46 13.56 4.64 -6.61
N VAL A 47 12.44 4.04 -6.19
CA VAL A 47 11.34 4.78 -5.52
C VAL A 47 11.78 5.32 -4.15
N ILE A 48 12.53 4.53 -3.37
CA ILE A 48 13.08 4.98 -2.08
C ILE A 48 14.03 6.16 -2.29
N ASN A 49 14.95 6.05 -3.25
CA ASN A 49 15.91 7.11 -3.54
C ASN A 49 15.23 8.42 -3.97
N GLU A 50 14.18 8.35 -4.80
CA GLU A 50 13.40 9.54 -5.19
C GLU A 50 12.69 10.20 -4.00
N ILE A 51 12.12 9.40 -3.10
CA ILE A 51 11.50 9.94 -1.88
C ILE A 51 12.56 10.56 -0.97
N THR A 52 13.66 9.85 -0.68
CA THR A 52 14.76 10.37 0.16
C THR A 52 15.29 11.70 -0.38
N ARG A 53 15.52 11.78 -1.70
CA ARG A 53 16.00 13.00 -2.36
C ARG A 53 15.01 14.16 -2.33
N ALA A 54 13.71 13.89 -2.21
CA ALA A 54 12.69 14.92 -2.07
C ALA A 54 12.56 15.46 -0.63
N PHE A 55 13.14 14.77 0.34
CA PHE A 55 13.14 15.15 1.77
C PHE A 55 14.52 15.65 2.26
N GLU A 56 15.54 15.65 1.41
CA GLU A 56 16.80 16.40 1.56
C GLU A 56 16.68 17.81 0.94
#